data_AF-A0A2T6N9Y6-F1
#
_entry.id   AF-A0A2T6N9Y6-F1
#
_cell.length_a   1.000
_cell.length_b   1.000
_cell.length_c   1.000
_cell.angle_alpha   90.00
_cell.angle_beta   90.00
_cell.angle_gamma   90.00
#
_symmetry.space_group_name_H-M   'P 1'
#
loop_
_entity.id
_entity.type
_entity.pdbx_description
1 polymer ?
#
loop_
_entity_poly.entity_id
_entity_poly.type
_entity_poly.pdbx_seq_one_letter_code
_entity_poly.pdbx_strand_id
1 'polypeptide(L)'
;MLKGLKSFIALLLMAAASITSAAHINYDHTGQVALLPYYTVNNNFITNFTVTNTSGMYKAVRVRLLDSRIGADLLNINLYLSPTDVWNATLRMNPDTGLPNLITEDESCTYPAKAGLQAGIDVQNPYTATTDADLTEGYVEIIEMGDIADGAGPAIDGGLEAEIDAGGVADGIIDSGAGDRSITMYGLLHDANGIPADCSVVADAWAVGAASVNAINGFEPGSMGSSGVAQDNGDPARPYDHSHNAGLVAPSGGINAFGIMINVATGSAFVQEGVHIDRYTTVAQHYLPDDPVHYRLPSLASGDVREAYITNALGDDMKGETLPLTEYDTGALHDISPQPSVPMGSNPLPMAIVLSAYKVSGPYFVEESVFGETDVVLTFPMRKHGIYNGGLLTNQLDSNVTACVGELDDGVNDGREVTLVALGAVVQDYPHDGAGNHCINAGFELRQGDSRDVYTGIIYYDYELDVGTLGHGDPGLAPLNPYPPPHELFLQRSVNVNTLRRTNGSSSALFGSPNENELALTLDSGFQAGWSTFIFYTDDDRNYESSSSIGALTQPTGGLGSGVNNYWDGVPVIGFAAMSADVGPAQLGETIELIRSVNRN
;
A
#
# COMPACT_ATOMS: atom_id res chain seq x y z
N MET A 1 -41.41 -40.04 16.54
CA MET A 1 -40.82 -41.38 16.74
C MET A 1 -40.36 -41.89 15.38
N LEU A 2 -39.10 -41.64 14.96
CA LEU A 2 -37.94 -42.57 15.05
C LEU A 2 -38.24 -43.94 14.40
N LYS A 3 -37.48 -44.58 13.50
CA LYS A 3 -36.11 -44.56 12.91
C LYS A 3 -36.26 -45.42 11.62
N GLY A 4 -35.61 -45.30 10.47
CA GLY A 4 -34.22 -44.97 10.12
C GLY A 4 -33.70 -46.09 9.19
N LEU A 5 -33.08 -45.77 8.04
CA LEU A 5 -31.86 -46.45 7.51
C LEU A 5 -31.38 -45.79 6.19
N LYS A 6 -30.35 -44.96 6.34
CA LYS A 6 -29.15 -44.76 5.51
C LYS A 6 -29.18 -45.25 4.04
N SER A 7 -29.08 -44.31 3.10
CA SER A 7 -28.17 -44.43 1.96
C SER A 7 -27.81 -43.04 1.43
N PHE A 8 -26.57 -42.62 1.70
CA PHE A 8 -25.93 -41.45 1.09
C PHE A 8 -25.56 -41.79 -0.35
N ILE A 9 -26.07 -41.04 -1.33
CA ILE A 9 -25.39 -40.83 -2.61
C ILE A 9 -25.33 -39.32 -2.79
N ALA A 10 -24.24 -38.73 -2.29
CA ALA A 10 -23.82 -37.40 -2.68
C ALA A 10 -23.18 -37.55 -4.07
N LEU A 11 -23.91 -37.15 -5.12
CA LEU A 11 -23.32 -36.96 -6.43
C LEU A 11 -22.64 -35.59 -6.42
N LEU A 12 -21.43 -35.55 -5.89
CA LEU A 12 -20.50 -34.43 -6.00
C LEU A 12 -20.00 -34.41 -7.45
N LEU A 13 -20.71 -33.72 -8.36
CA LEU A 13 -20.05 -33.23 -9.57
C LEU A 13 -19.32 -31.95 -9.15
N MET A 14 -18.06 -32.12 -8.78
CA MET A 14 -17.08 -31.06 -8.78
C MET A 14 -17.01 -30.49 -10.20
N ALA A 15 -17.75 -29.41 -10.46
CA ALA A 15 -17.13 -28.35 -11.23
C ALA A 15 -16.05 -27.80 -10.29
N ALA A 16 -14.82 -28.26 -10.48
CA ALA A 16 -13.67 -27.48 -10.05
C ALA A 16 -13.74 -26.18 -10.88
N ALA A 17 -14.53 -25.22 -10.41
CA ALA A 17 -14.21 -23.85 -10.69
C ALA A 17 -12.83 -23.67 -10.05
N SER A 18 -11.80 -23.49 -10.87
CA SER A 18 -10.54 -22.94 -10.43
C SER A 18 -10.88 -21.62 -9.76
N ILE A 19 -11.04 -21.62 -8.44
CA ILE A 19 -11.33 -20.40 -7.69
C ILE A 19 -10.01 -19.62 -7.68
N THR A 20 -9.88 -18.80 -8.71
CA THR A 20 -9.07 -17.58 -8.86
C THR A 20 -7.74 -17.55 -8.11
N SER A 21 -6.63 -17.63 -8.86
CA SER A 21 -5.28 -17.33 -8.38
C SER A 21 -4.95 -15.84 -8.54
N ALA A 22 -5.96 -14.98 -8.60
CA ALA A 22 -5.81 -13.59 -8.97
C ALA A 22 -6.00 -12.65 -7.79
N ALA A 23 -5.20 -11.59 -7.80
CA ALA A 23 -5.33 -10.46 -6.89
C ALA A 23 -6.71 -9.82 -7.01
N HIS A 24 -7.34 -9.50 -5.88
CA HIS A 24 -8.64 -8.80 -5.85
C HIS A 24 -8.86 -8.11 -4.50
N ILE A 25 -9.74 -7.09 -4.46
CA ILE A 25 -10.19 -6.49 -3.21
C ILE A 25 -11.02 -7.53 -2.45
N ASN A 26 -10.68 -7.76 -1.18
CA ASN A 26 -11.46 -8.61 -0.31
C ASN A 26 -12.44 -7.77 0.53
N TYR A 27 -13.72 -8.01 0.31
CA TYR A 27 -14.81 -7.33 1.01
C TYR A 27 -15.19 -7.98 2.35
N ASP A 28 -14.55 -9.10 2.73
CA ASP A 28 -14.62 -9.67 4.09
C ASP A 28 -13.63 -8.98 5.06
N HIS A 29 -12.98 -7.90 4.61
CA HIS A 29 -12.09 -7.05 5.39
C HIS A 29 -10.85 -7.76 5.95
N THR A 30 -10.36 -8.78 5.25
CA THR A 30 -9.11 -9.47 5.58
C THR A 30 -8.31 -9.70 4.30
N GLY A 31 -6.98 -9.70 4.37
CA GLY A 31 -6.17 -9.93 3.18
C GLY A 31 -4.71 -10.19 3.49
N GLN A 32 -3.92 -10.31 2.43
CA GLN A 32 -2.45 -10.28 2.51
C GLN A 32 -1.95 -8.83 2.53
N VAL A 33 -2.72 -7.88 1.98
CA VAL A 33 -2.43 -6.45 2.03
C VAL A 33 -3.62 -5.72 2.65
N ALA A 34 -3.35 -4.70 3.44
CA ALA A 34 -4.33 -3.73 3.92
C ALA A 34 -3.79 -2.31 3.73
N LEU A 35 -4.61 -1.43 3.15
CA LEU A 35 -4.26 -0.03 2.91
C LEU A 35 -5.13 0.88 3.76
N LEU A 36 -4.53 1.69 4.63
CA LEU A 36 -5.25 2.77 5.31
C LEU A 36 -5.07 4.04 4.47
N PRO A 37 -6.12 4.55 3.82
CA PRO A 37 -6.00 5.62 2.83
C PRO A 37 -5.47 6.94 3.40
N TYR A 38 -5.56 7.18 4.71
CA TYR A 38 -5.16 8.47 5.27
C TYR A 38 -4.62 8.36 6.70
N TYR A 39 -3.57 9.12 7.01
CA TYR A 39 -3.29 9.54 8.37
C TYR A 39 -3.11 11.06 8.38
N THR A 40 -3.35 11.68 9.53
CA THR A 40 -3.02 13.09 9.78
C THR A 40 -2.62 13.30 11.23
N VAL A 41 -1.68 14.23 11.43
CA VAL A 41 -1.32 14.79 12.75
C VAL A 41 -1.57 16.31 12.81
N ASN A 42 -2.25 16.86 11.81
CA ASN A 42 -2.56 18.28 11.69
C ASN A 42 -3.78 18.66 12.52
N ASN A 43 -4.00 19.96 12.78
CA ASN A 43 -5.23 20.48 13.39
C ASN A 43 -5.68 19.78 14.69
N ASN A 44 -4.73 19.40 15.56
CA ASN A 44 -4.94 18.64 16.80
C ASN A 44 -5.45 17.20 16.57
N PHE A 45 -5.34 16.67 15.36
CA PHE A 45 -5.57 15.26 15.11
C PHE A 45 -4.39 14.42 15.56
N ILE A 46 -4.73 13.23 16.05
CA ILE A 46 -3.85 12.08 16.09
C ILE A 46 -4.49 10.98 15.25
N THR A 47 -3.69 10.10 14.66
CA THR A 47 -4.20 8.92 13.96
C THR A 47 -3.82 7.68 14.73
N ASN A 48 -4.80 6.98 15.31
CA ASN A 48 -4.62 5.67 15.88
C ASN A 48 -4.95 4.61 14.81
N PHE A 49 -4.19 3.54 14.70
CA PHE A 49 -4.53 2.44 13.81
C PHE A 49 -4.16 1.09 14.41
N THR A 50 -4.84 0.05 13.94
CA THR A 50 -4.63 -1.32 14.39
C THR A 50 -4.29 -2.23 13.22
N VAL A 51 -3.50 -3.26 13.52
CA VAL A 51 -3.22 -4.38 12.63
C VAL A 51 -3.60 -5.64 13.40
N THR A 52 -4.59 -6.36 12.89
CA THR A 52 -5.12 -7.57 13.52
C THR A 52 -4.77 -8.78 12.67
N ASN A 53 -4.11 -9.76 13.29
CA ASN A 53 -4.02 -11.09 12.73
C ASN A 53 -5.30 -11.86 13.07
N THR A 54 -6.17 -12.10 12.10
CA THR A 54 -7.42 -12.84 12.32
C THR A 54 -7.27 -14.36 12.16
N SER A 55 -6.09 -14.83 11.77
CA SER A 55 -5.84 -16.25 11.50
C SER A 55 -5.29 -16.98 12.72
N GLY A 56 -5.25 -18.32 12.60
CA GLY A 56 -4.58 -19.19 13.56
C GLY A 56 -3.05 -19.24 13.39
N MET A 57 -2.47 -18.48 12.47
CA MET A 57 -1.05 -18.59 12.10
C MET A 57 -0.22 -17.50 12.77
N TYR A 58 1.06 -17.75 13.02
CA TYR A 58 2.00 -16.68 13.34
C TYR A 58 2.37 -15.92 12.07
N LYS A 59 2.35 -14.57 12.12
CA LYS A 59 2.55 -13.74 10.92
C LYS A 59 3.72 -12.78 11.07
N ALA A 60 4.47 -12.64 9.99
CA ALA A 60 5.39 -11.52 9.82
C ALA A 60 4.72 -10.50 8.86
N VAL A 61 4.62 -9.25 9.30
CA VAL A 61 3.88 -8.19 8.60
C VAL A 61 4.77 -6.96 8.48
N ARG A 62 4.84 -6.38 7.29
CA ARG A 62 5.49 -5.10 7.03
C ARG A 62 4.47 -3.97 7.20
N VAL A 63 4.75 -3.02 8.08
CA VAL A 63 3.99 -1.77 8.23
C VAL A 63 4.86 -0.61 7.72
N ARG A 64 4.30 0.22 6.84
CA ARG A 64 5.00 1.33 6.19
C ARG A 64 4.17 2.60 6.32
N LEU A 65 4.80 3.67 6.77
CA LEU A 65 4.23 5.01 6.73
C LEU A 65 4.74 5.73 5.50
N LEU A 66 3.82 6.28 4.70
CA LEU A 66 4.14 6.94 3.43
C LEU A 66 3.63 8.37 3.44
N ASP A 67 4.43 9.30 2.91
CA ASP A 67 4.10 10.72 2.87
C ASP A 67 2.94 11.05 1.91
N SER A 68 2.37 12.24 2.07
CA SER A 68 1.25 12.69 1.23
C SER A 68 1.64 13.07 -0.21
N ARG A 69 2.89 13.46 -0.48
CA ARG A 69 3.28 14.04 -1.76
C ARG A 69 3.59 12.96 -2.79
N ILE A 70 4.64 12.18 -2.57
CA ILE A 70 5.12 11.20 -3.57
C ILE A 70 4.99 9.75 -3.09
N GLY A 71 4.48 9.52 -1.88
CA GLY A 71 4.38 8.19 -1.30
C GLY A 71 5.76 7.63 -0.99
N ALA A 72 6.66 8.47 -0.48
CA ALA A 72 7.97 8.08 -0.03
C ALA A 72 7.89 7.38 1.34
N ASP A 73 8.69 6.33 1.52
CA ASP A 73 8.80 5.58 2.77
C ASP A 73 9.39 6.45 3.89
N LEU A 74 8.57 6.76 4.89
CA LEU A 74 8.95 7.57 6.03
C LEU A 74 9.46 6.73 7.21
N LEU A 75 8.79 5.61 7.47
CA LEU A 75 9.14 4.67 8.54
C LEU A 75 8.60 3.29 8.21
N ASN A 76 9.46 2.28 8.31
CA ASN A 76 9.15 0.87 8.03
C ASN A 76 9.42 0.01 9.26
N ILE A 77 8.49 -0.88 9.59
CA ILE A 77 8.58 -1.79 10.73
C ILE A 77 8.15 -3.18 10.28
N ASN A 78 8.89 -4.20 10.70
CA ASN A 78 8.42 -5.56 10.69
C ASN A 78 7.71 -5.84 12.01
N LEU A 79 6.44 -6.22 11.94
CA LEU A 79 5.59 -6.61 13.04
C LEU A 79 5.43 -8.14 13.02
N TYR A 80 5.59 -8.78 14.17
CA TYR A 80 5.46 -10.23 14.31
C TYR A 80 4.29 -10.52 15.24
N LEU A 81 3.22 -11.07 14.67
CA LEU A 81 1.95 -11.29 15.35
C LEU A 81 1.78 -12.77 15.68
N SER A 82 1.38 -13.03 16.92
CA SER A 82 0.89 -14.35 17.31
C SER A 82 -0.51 -14.62 16.71
N PRO A 83 -1.03 -15.85 16.77
CA PRO A 83 -2.39 -16.13 16.31
C PRO A 83 -3.43 -15.25 17.03
N THR A 84 -4.40 -14.71 16.29
CA THR A 84 -5.50 -13.87 16.82
C THR A 84 -5.07 -12.57 17.53
N ASP A 85 -3.85 -12.12 17.26
CA ASP A 85 -3.21 -10.99 17.91
C ASP A 85 -3.62 -9.65 17.30
N VAL A 86 -3.55 -8.58 18.11
CA VAL A 86 -3.90 -7.22 17.72
C VAL A 86 -2.79 -6.30 18.14
N TRP A 87 -2.15 -5.65 17.18
CA TRP A 87 -1.19 -4.58 17.44
C TRP A 87 -1.81 -3.21 17.19
N ASN A 88 -1.47 -2.24 18.04
CA ASN A 88 -1.92 -0.86 17.90
C ASN A 88 -0.75 0.12 17.81
N ALA A 89 -0.93 1.20 17.03
CA ALA A 89 -0.03 2.35 17.07
C ALA A 89 -0.77 3.68 16.91
N THR A 90 -0.10 4.75 17.35
CA THR A 90 -0.60 6.12 17.25
C THR A 90 0.43 7.01 16.57
N LEU A 91 0.05 7.65 15.47
CA LEU A 91 0.76 8.80 14.90
C LEU A 91 0.22 10.07 15.56
N ARG A 92 1.14 10.92 16.01
CA ARG A 92 0.81 12.23 16.58
C ARG A 92 1.92 13.24 16.28
N MET A 93 1.64 14.51 16.54
CA MET A 93 2.68 15.53 16.57
C MET A 93 3.48 15.40 17.86
N ASN A 94 4.81 15.26 17.78
CA ASN A 94 5.67 15.34 18.93
C ASN A 94 5.82 16.82 19.35
N PRO A 95 5.34 17.23 20.54
CA PRO A 95 5.39 18.63 20.97
C PRO A 95 6.82 19.12 21.26
N ASP A 96 7.77 18.22 21.53
CA ASP A 96 9.15 18.59 21.87
C ASP A 96 9.99 18.88 20.63
N THR A 97 9.76 18.14 19.53
CA THR A 97 10.52 18.26 18.28
C THR A 97 9.76 18.96 17.16
N GLY A 98 8.43 19.01 17.23
CA GLY A 98 7.58 19.55 16.17
C GLY A 98 7.46 18.63 14.95
N LEU A 99 7.91 17.38 15.05
CA LEU A 99 7.87 16.37 13.98
C LEU A 99 6.79 15.31 14.25
N PRO A 100 6.15 14.75 13.20
CA PRO A 100 5.24 13.62 13.39
C PRO A 100 6.02 12.46 14.02
N ASN A 101 5.40 11.72 14.92
CA ASN A 101 6.04 10.59 15.56
C ASN A 101 5.08 9.41 15.71
N LEU A 102 5.62 8.20 15.52
CA LEU A 102 4.91 6.95 15.74
C LEU A 102 5.22 6.44 17.14
N ILE A 103 4.17 6.16 17.91
CA ILE A 103 4.26 5.50 19.20
C ILE A 103 3.41 4.23 19.24
N THR A 104 3.74 3.32 20.15
CA THR A 104 2.88 2.17 20.49
C THR A 104 2.94 1.92 22.00
N GLU A 105 1.82 1.51 22.58
CA GLU A 105 1.77 0.93 23.93
C GLU A 105 1.64 -0.61 23.86
N ASP A 106 1.61 -1.16 22.64
CA ASP A 106 1.44 -2.57 22.39
C ASP A 106 2.71 -3.36 22.72
N GLU A 107 2.52 -4.63 23.05
CA GLU A 107 3.59 -5.53 23.47
C GLU A 107 4.02 -6.51 22.37
N SER A 108 3.32 -6.57 21.23
CA SER A 108 3.71 -7.39 20.09
C SER A 108 5.14 -7.10 19.65
N CYS A 109 5.87 -8.13 19.23
CA CYS A 109 7.27 -7.98 18.89
C CYS A 109 7.42 -7.28 17.53
N THR A 110 8.38 -6.36 17.45
CA THR A 110 8.72 -5.65 16.22
C THR A 110 10.21 -5.71 15.94
N TYR A 111 10.56 -5.47 14.68
CA TYR A 111 11.91 -5.14 14.25
C TYR A 111 11.86 -3.83 13.44
N PRO A 112 12.60 -2.77 13.80
CA PRO A 112 13.45 -2.66 14.99
C PRO A 112 12.69 -2.86 16.30
N ALA A 113 13.41 -3.16 17.38
CA ALA A 113 12.81 -3.58 18.65
C ALA A 113 11.75 -2.60 19.19
N LYS A 114 10.63 -3.13 19.70
CA LYS A 114 9.46 -2.37 20.14
C LYS A 114 9.77 -1.25 21.14
N ALA A 115 10.83 -1.39 21.94
CA ALA A 115 11.27 -0.36 22.88
C ALA A 115 11.51 1.00 22.21
N GLY A 116 11.98 1.02 20.95
CA GLY A 116 12.13 2.26 20.17
C GLY A 116 10.78 2.89 19.86
N LEU A 117 9.78 2.09 19.46
CA LEU A 117 8.42 2.56 19.19
C LEU A 117 7.70 3.00 20.47
N GLN A 118 7.91 2.31 21.58
CA GLN A 118 7.37 2.69 22.89
C GLN A 118 7.97 4.01 23.41
N ALA A 119 9.24 4.28 23.10
CA ALA A 119 9.87 5.57 23.36
C ALA A 119 9.38 6.68 22.40
N GLY A 120 8.87 6.28 21.23
CA GLY A 120 8.42 7.14 20.15
C GLY A 120 9.54 7.42 19.14
N ILE A 121 9.22 7.20 17.87
CA ILE A 121 10.13 7.43 16.74
C ILE A 121 9.62 8.65 15.97
N ASP A 122 10.40 9.73 15.98
CA ASP A 122 10.14 10.88 15.13
C ASP A 122 10.39 10.51 13.67
N VAL A 123 9.42 10.86 12.84
CA VAL A 123 9.49 10.72 11.40
C VAL A 123 10.39 11.82 10.86
N GLN A 124 11.45 11.42 10.17
CA GLN A 124 12.38 12.33 9.53
C GLN A 124 12.14 12.36 8.03
N ASN A 125 12.46 13.48 7.40
CA ASN A 125 12.41 13.62 5.96
C ASN A 125 13.81 13.40 5.37
N PRO A 126 14.14 12.20 4.87
CA PRO A 126 15.39 12.00 4.17
C PRO A 126 15.34 12.52 2.74
N TYR A 127 14.16 12.86 2.20
CA TYR A 127 13.97 13.07 0.76
C TYR A 127 13.98 14.54 0.35
N THR A 128 14.62 14.82 -0.78
CA THR A 128 14.67 16.17 -1.38
C THR A 128 13.38 16.56 -2.11
N ALA A 129 12.56 15.58 -2.47
CA ALA A 129 11.30 15.78 -3.20
C ALA A 129 10.10 16.10 -2.30
N THR A 130 10.27 16.03 -0.97
CA THR A 130 9.23 16.26 0.05
C THR A 130 9.66 17.33 1.04
N THR A 131 8.71 17.93 1.74
CA THR A 131 8.89 18.90 2.83
C THR A 131 8.40 18.31 4.15
N ASP A 132 8.78 18.90 5.29
CA ASP A 132 8.26 18.46 6.60
C ASP A 132 6.73 18.58 6.72
N ALA A 133 6.09 19.45 5.91
CA ALA A 133 4.64 19.54 5.85
C ALA A 133 4.02 18.34 5.10
N ASP A 134 4.74 17.74 4.16
CA ASP A 134 4.29 16.53 3.47
C ASP A 134 4.24 15.30 4.40
N LEU A 135 5.00 15.32 5.50
CA LEU A 135 5.10 14.24 6.49
C LEU A 135 3.92 14.24 7.49
N THR A 136 3.21 15.36 7.66
CA THR A 136 2.15 15.49 8.67
C THR A 136 0.85 14.80 8.27
N GLU A 137 0.76 14.32 7.04
CA GLU A 137 -0.32 13.52 6.50
C GLU A 137 0.19 12.58 5.42
N GLY A 138 -0.54 11.51 5.15
CA GLY A 138 -0.06 10.45 4.27
C GLY A 138 -0.96 9.22 4.30
N TYR A 139 -0.44 8.03 4.00
CA TYR A 139 -1.17 6.78 4.04
C TYR A 139 -0.31 5.65 4.62
N VAL A 140 -0.95 4.53 4.97
CA VAL A 140 -0.25 3.37 5.57
C VAL A 140 -0.43 2.15 4.67
N GLU A 141 0.69 1.49 4.36
CA GLU A 141 0.70 0.17 3.74
C GLU A 141 1.00 -0.90 4.80
N ILE A 142 0.19 -1.95 4.81
CA ILE A 142 0.37 -3.11 5.67
C ILE A 142 0.40 -4.33 4.76
N ILE A 143 1.53 -5.04 4.72
CA ILE A 143 1.76 -6.15 3.78
C ILE A 143 2.23 -7.37 4.59
N GLU A 144 1.49 -8.46 4.51
CA GLU A 144 1.90 -9.74 5.05
C GLU A 144 3.13 -10.25 4.27
N MET A 145 4.24 -10.44 4.98
CA MET A 145 5.48 -10.97 4.42
C MET A 145 5.46 -12.50 4.35
N GLY A 146 4.65 -13.15 5.19
CA GLY A 146 4.52 -14.60 5.23
C GLY A 146 4.03 -15.09 6.58
N ASP A 147 3.66 -16.37 6.62
CA ASP A 147 3.45 -17.08 7.88
C ASP A 147 4.80 -17.56 8.42
N ILE A 148 5.05 -17.41 9.72
CA ILE A 148 6.25 -17.96 10.36
C ILE A 148 6.15 -19.48 10.31
N ALA A 149 7.24 -20.12 9.91
CA ALA A 149 7.26 -21.55 9.64
C ALA A 149 7.82 -22.36 10.81
N ASP A 150 7.32 -23.59 10.99
CA ASP A 150 7.69 -24.52 12.06
C ASP A 150 8.41 -25.76 11.53
N GLY A 151 9.19 -25.65 10.46
CA GLY A 151 9.99 -26.77 9.94
C GLY A 151 9.21 -27.82 9.12
N ALA A 152 7.89 -27.96 9.30
CA ALA A 152 7.02 -28.83 8.48
C ALA A 152 5.97 -28.05 7.66
N GLY A 153 5.87 -26.74 7.86
CA GLY A 153 4.90 -25.87 7.20
C GLY A 153 4.75 -24.54 7.94
N PRO A 154 3.64 -23.82 7.75
CA PRO A 154 3.37 -22.62 8.54
C PRO A 154 2.97 -23.00 9.97
N ALA A 155 3.41 -22.23 10.96
CA ALA A 155 3.19 -22.48 12.38
C ALA A 155 1.73 -22.19 12.80
N ILE A 156 1.02 -23.20 13.28
CA ILE A 156 -0.43 -23.13 13.60
C ILE A 156 -0.72 -22.96 15.11
N ASP A 157 0.00 -23.62 16.03
CA ASP A 157 -0.47 -23.69 17.43
C ASP A 157 0.60 -23.91 18.51
N GLY A 158 1.65 -23.08 18.52
CA GLY A 158 2.68 -23.17 19.55
C GLY A 158 3.54 -24.44 19.43
N GLY A 159 3.65 -24.97 18.21
CA GLY A 159 4.59 -26.03 17.85
C GLY A 159 6.02 -25.65 18.20
N LEU A 160 6.78 -26.61 18.72
CA LEU A 160 8.16 -26.47 19.16
C LEU A 160 9.16 -26.58 18.00
N GLU A 161 8.78 -26.16 16.80
CA GLU A 161 9.53 -26.54 15.59
C GLU A 161 10.03 -25.30 14.79
N ALA A 162 9.61 -24.09 15.17
CA ALA A 162 10.21 -22.84 14.69
C ALA A 162 11.31 -22.38 15.65
N GLU A 163 12.58 -22.57 15.28
CA GLU A 163 13.68 -22.45 16.24
C GLU A 163 14.92 -21.71 15.78
N ILE A 164 15.68 -21.30 16.80
CA ILE A 164 17.09 -20.97 16.76
C ILE A 164 17.83 -22.09 17.47
N ASP A 165 18.53 -22.93 16.72
CA ASP A 165 19.28 -24.08 17.23
C ASP A 165 20.69 -23.67 17.71
N ALA A 166 21.11 -24.14 18.88
CA ALA A 166 22.43 -23.80 19.44
C ALA A 166 23.60 -24.51 18.74
N GLY A 167 23.35 -25.67 18.13
CA GLY A 167 24.26 -26.42 17.27
C GLY A 167 24.44 -25.81 15.86
N GLY A 168 23.59 -24.86 15.48
CA GLY A 168 23.69 -24.05 14.27
C GLY A 168 22.93 -24.59 13.06
N VAL A 169 22.03 -25.57 13.22
CA VAL A 169 21.18 -26.10 12.16
C VAL A 169 19.78 -26.25 12.72
N ALA A 170 18.79 -25.53 12.19
CA ALA A 170 17.39 -25.74 12.60
C ALA A 170 16.96 -27.15 12.16
N ASP A 171 16.65 -28.02 13.13
CA ASP A 171 16.21 -29.39 12.88
C ASP A 171 14.72 -29.60 13.17
N GLY A 172 14.06 -28.55 13.68
CA GLY A 172 12.65 -28.50 14.00
C GLY A 172 12.35 -29.05 15.39
N ILE A 173 13.34 -29.21 16.28
CA ILE A 173 13.14 -29.75 17.63
C ILE A 173 13.79 -28.86 18.69
N ILE A 174 12.95 -28.16 19.46
CA ILE A 174 13.45 -27.37 20.60
C ILE A 174 14.00 -28.26 21.74
N ASP A 175 15.33 -28.31 21.88
CA ASP A 175 16.05 -28.80 23.06
C ASP A 175 16.63 -27.63 23.88
N SER A 176 15.82 -27.14 24.83
CA SER A 176 16.26 -26.13 25.80
C SER A 176 17.52 -26.51 26.61
N GLY A 177 17.84 -27.81 26.72
CA GLY A 177 19.06 -28.29 27.37
C GLY A 177 20.30 -28.19 26.47
N ALA A 178 20.12 -28.19 25.15
CA ALA A 178 21.14 -27.90 24.15
C ALA A 178 21.33 -26.40 23.92
N GLY A 179 20.30 -25.60 24.23
CA GLY A 179 20.31 -24.14 24.17
C GLY A 179 19.40 -23.55 23.11
N ASP A 180 18.51 -24.36 22.52
CA ASP A 180 17.62 -23.94 21.45
C ASP A 180 16.55 -22.98 21.95
N ARG A 181 16.06 -22.13 21.06
CA ARG A 181 15.05 -21.11 21.36
C ARG A 181 13.94 -21.14 20.35
N SER A 182 12.70 -21.14 20.84
CA SER A 182 11.52 -21.09 19.97
C SER A 182 11.20 -19.65 19.61
N ILE A 183 11.09 -19.37 18.31
CA ILE A 183 10.66 -18.06 17.82
C ILE A 183 9.18 -17.86 18.17
N THR A 184 8.34 -18.87 17.95
CA THR A 184 6.89 -18.79 18.11
C THR A 184 6.45 -18.93 19.58
N MET A 185 6.36 -20.16 20.10
CA MET A 185 5.72 -20.50 21.38
C MET A 185 6.39 -19.84 22.60
N TYR A 186 7.73 -19.78 22.61
CA TYR A 186 8.49 -19.21 23.74
C TYR A 186 9.03 -17.80 23.47
N GLY A 187 8.67 -17.22 22.32
CA GLY A 187 9.07 -15.88 21.93
C GLY A 187 7.86 -14.98 21.73
N LEU A 188 7.19 -15.16 20.59
CA LEU A 188 6.09 -14.31 20.11
C LEU A 188 4.75 -14.56 20.80
N LEU A 189 4.49 -15.75 21.33
CA LEU A 189 3.20 -16.03 21.97
C LEU A 189 3.01 -15.20 23.24
N HIS A 190 1.87 -14.55 23.33
CA HIS A 190 1.47 -13.74 24.47
C HIS A 190 1.12 -14.59 25.70
N ASP A 191 1.55 -14.16 26.88
CA ASP A 191 1.21 -14.77 28.16
C ASP A 191 -0.19 -14.33 28.65
N ALA A 192 -0.55 -14.73 29.88
CA ALA A 192 -1.84 -14.37 30.48
C ALA A 192 -2.03 -12.86 30.73
N ASN A 193 -0.98 -12.06 30.64
CA ASN A 193 -1.02 -10.60 30.76
C ASN A 193 -1.04 -9.91 29.40
N GLY A 194 -1.03 -10.65 28.29
CA GLY A 194 -0.91 -10.08 26.96
C GLY A 194 0.49 -9.52 26.70
N ILE A 195 1.55 -10.24 27.12
CA ILE A 195 2.95 -9.87 26.82
C ILE A 195 3.63 -11.06 26.15
N PRO A 196 4.34 -10.88 25.01
CA PRO A 196 5.16 -11.94 24.44
C PRO A 196 6.25 -12.40 25.41
N ALA A 197 6.51 -13.70 25.44
CA ALA A 197 7.47 -14.29 26.37
C ALA A 197 8.90 -13.73 26.22
N ASP A 198 9.36 -13.50 24.98
CA ASP A 198 10.69 -12.94 24.71
C ASP A 198 10.79 -12.36 23.29
N CYS A 199 10.71 -11.04 23.14
CA CYS A 199 10.87 -10.41 21.83
C CYS A 199 12.32 -10.38 21.29
N SER A 200 13.33 -10.71 22.11
CA SER A 200 14.72 -10.75 21.60
C SER A 200 14.92 -11.84 20.55
N VAL A 201 14.09 -12.90 20.57
CA VAL A 201 14.12 -14.00 19.58
C VAL A 201 14.06 -13.51 18.14
N VAL A 202 13.38 -12.38 17.87
CA VAL A 202 13.28 -11.83 16.51
C VAL A 202 14.64 -11.35 16.03
N ALA A 203 15.33 -10.54 16.83
CA ALA A 203 16.66 -10.04 16.49
C ALA A 203 17.68 -11.18 16.44
N ASP A 204 17.56 -12.15 17.35
CA ASP A 204 18.43 -13.32 17.37
C ASP A 204 18.22 -14.22 16.15
N ALA A 205 16.98 -14.43 15.71
CA ALA A 205 16.66 -15.21 14.51
C ALA A 205 17.27 -14.58 13.25
N TRP A 206 17.20 -13.25 13.11
CA TRP A 206 17.89 -12.55 12.02
C TRP A 206 19.41 -12.67 12.12
N ALA A 207 19.97 -12.58 13.33
CA ALA A 207 21.41 -12.65 13.54
C ALA A 207 21.98 -14.05 13.24
N VAL A 208 21.27 -15.11 13.64
CA VAL A 208 21.71 -16.49 13.36
C VAL A 208 21.49 -16.90 11.91
N GLY A 209 20.44 -16.41 11.25
CA GLY A 209 20.20 -16.72 9.83
C GLY A 209 21.27 -16.11 8.93
N ALA A 210 21.72 -14.90 9.27
CA ALA A 210 22.85 -14.27 8.58
C ALA A 210 24.21 -14.97 8.80
N ALA A 211 24.32 -15.92 9.73
CA ALA A 211 25.61 -16.52 10.10
C ALA A 211 26.06 -17.65 9.15
N SER A 212 25.16 -18.27 8.39
CA SER A 212 25.48 -19.48 7.63
C SER A 212 24.55 -19.71 6.43
N VAL A 213 25.14 -19.83 5.23
CA VAL A 213 24.43 -20.13 3.97
C VAL A 213 24.18 -21.61 3.71
N ASN A 214 24.78 -22.51 4.51
CA ASN A 214 24.72 -23.98 4.29
C ASN A 214 24.05 -24.74 5.45
N ALA A 215 23.82 -24.06 6.57
CA ALA A 215 23.28 -24.58 7.80
C ALA A 215 22.43 -23.45 8.36
N ILE A 216 21.24 -23.32 7.81
CA ILE A 216 20.37 -22.19 8.05
C ILE A 216 19.72 -22.38 9.42
N ASN A 217 19.64 -21.29 10.15
CA ASN A 217 19.17 -21.26 11.51
C ASN A 217 18.48 -19.90 11.73
N GLY A 218 17.17 -19.85 11.97
CA GLY A 218 16.44 -18.59 12.09
C GLY A 218 16.02 -17.96 10.75
N PHE A 219 16.00 -16.62 10.68
CA PHE A 219 15.42 -15.86 9.57
C PHE A 219 16.46 -15.43 8.54
N GLU A 220 16.13 -15.61 7.26
CA GLU A 220 16.92 -15.08 6.15
C GLU A 220 16.12 -14.11 5.28
N PRO A 221 16.79 -13.13 4.65
CA PRO A 221 16.11 -12.18 3.79
C PRO A 221 15.40 -12.87 2.62
N GLY A 222 14.30 -12.24 2.18
CA GLY A 222 13.62 -12.61 0.96
C GLY A 222 14.47 -12.39 -0.27
N SER A 223 14.16 -13.14 -1.32
CA SER A 223 14.88 -13.07 -2.59
C SER A 223 13.98 -12.49 -3.67
N MET A 224 14.57 -11.65 -4.52
CA MET A 224 13.96 -11.21 -5.76
C MET A 224 14.55 -11.99 -6.92
N GLY A 225 13.69 -12.42 -7.84
CA GLY A 225 14.13 -12.98 -9.10
C GLY A 225 14.80 -11.95 -10.00
N SER A 226 15.38 -12.43 -11.09
CA SER A 226 15.96 -11.58 -12.15
C SER A 226 14.98 -10.60 -12.80
N SER A 227 13.68 -10.75 -12.54
CA SER A 227 12.61 -9.87 -13.05
C SER A 227 12.02 -8.97 -11.95
N GLY A 228 12.72 -8.79 -10.83
CA GLY A 228 12.31 -7.89 -9.76
C GLY A 228 11.01 -8.26 -9.03
N VAL A 229 10.64 -9.54 -9.06
CA VAL A 229 9.49 -10.10 -8.33
C VAL A 229 9.96 -10.97 -7.19
N ALA A 230 9.16 -11.05 -6.13
CA ALA A 230 9.40 -11.99 -5.06
C ALA A 230 9.55 -13.41 -5.58
N GLN A 231 10.51 -14.15 -5.02
CA GLN A 231 10.72 -15.55 -5.30
C GLN A 231 10.85 -16.35 -4.01
N ASP A 232 10.26 -17.55 -4.02
CA ASP A 232 10.53 -18.58 -3.04
C ASP A 232 11.40 -19.65 -3.69
N ASN A 233 12.66 -19.75 -3.25
CA ASN A 233 13.56 -20.85 -3.64
C ASN A 233 13.40 -22.08 -2.72
N GLY A 234 12.49 -22.02 -1.73
CA GLY A 234 12.27 -23.01 -0.69
C GLY A 234 11.20 -24.05 -0.99
N ASP A 235 11.24 -25.15 -0.22
CA ASP A 235 10.14 -26.09 -0.11
C ASP A 235 9.32 -25.69 1.12
N PRO A 236 8.03 -25.36 1.01
CA PRO A 236 7.20 -25.02 2.17
C PRO A 236 7.16 -26.13 3.24
N ALA A 237 7.43 -27.39 2.86
CA ALA A 237 7.56 -28.50 3.79
C ALA A 237 8.91 -28.54 4.52
N ARG A 238 9.88 -27.73 4.09
CA ARG A 238 11.23 -27.59 4.64
C ARG A 238 11.73 -26.15 4.54
N PRO A 239 11.11 -25.23 5.30
CA PRO A 239 11.36 -23.79 5.24
C PRO A 239 12.78 -23.38 5.64
N TYR A 240 13.62 -24.30 6.11
CA TYR A 240 15.03 -24.05 6.49
C TYR A 240 16.04 -24.81 5.61
N ASP A 241 15.61 -25.56 4.59
CA ASP A 241 16.51 -26.33 3.71
C ASP A 241 17.15 -25.46 2.59
N HIS A 242 16.68 -24.21 2.42
CA HIS A 242 17.08 -23.31 1.34
C HIS A 242 17.25 -21.87 1.83
N SER A 243 18.26 -21.17 1.30
CA SER A 243 18.83 -19.96 1.91
C SER A 243 18.04 -18.65 1.76
N HIS A 244 16.79 -18.70 1.28
CA HIS A 244 16.01 -17.50 0.96
C HIS A 244 14.64 -17.59 1.64
N ASN A 245 14.19 -16.52 2.31
CA ASN A 245 12.97 -16.48 3.13
C ASN A 245 12.92 -17.53 4.26
N ALA A 246 14.08 -18.04 4.71
CA ALA A 246 14.09 -19.10 5.70
C ALA A 246 13.34 -18.69 6.97
N GLY A 247 12.57 -19.63 7.52
CA GLY A 247 11.69 -19.41 8.67
C GLY A 247 10.35 -18.75 8.34
N LEU A 248 10.06 -18.44 7.08
CA LEU A 248 8.72 -18.07 6.60
C LEU A 248 8.27 -18.99 5.46
N VAL A 249 6.96 -19.10 5.31
CA VAL A 249 6.32 -19.66 4.12
C VAL A 249 5.28 -18.68 3.56
N ALA A 250 4.72 -19.02 2.40
CA ALA A 250 3.74 -18.22 1.69
C ALA A 250 2.67 -17.61 2.62
N PRO A 251 2.34 -16.32 2.47
CA PRO A 251 1.33 -15.68 3.30
C PRO A 251 -0.06 -16.26 3.05
N SER A 252 -0.80 -16.48 4.13
CA SER A 252 -2.14 -17.07 4.08
C SER A 252 -3.28 -16.04 4.06
N GLY A 253 -2.97 -14.74 4.16
CA GLY A 253 -3.97 -13.70 4.38
C GLY A 253 -4.46 -13.67 5.83
N GLY A 254 -5.53 -12.91 6.07
CA GLY A 254 -6.10 -12.78 7.42
C GLY A 254 -5.64 -11.53 8.17
N ILE A 255 -4.92 -10.61 7.53
CA ILE A 255 -4.65 -9.29 8.11
C ILE A 255 -5.88 -8.42 7.95
N ASN A 256 -6.39 -7.91 9.06
CA ASN A 256 -7.37 -6.83 9.11
C ASN A 256 -6.70 -5.55 9.65
N ALA A 257 -7.19 -4.39 9.22
CA ALA A 257 -6.68 -3.11 9.68
C ALA A 257 -7.78 -2.04 9.61
N PHE A 258 -7.80 -1.14 10.58
CA PHE A 258 -8.62 0.07 10.57
C PHE A 258 -7.86 1.21 11.25
N GLY A 259 -8.24 2.45 10.91
CA GLY A 259 -7.68 3.67 11.47
C GLY A 259 -8.75 4.57 12.07
N ILE A 260 -8.38 5.36 13.06
CA ILE A 260 -9.23 6.36 13.69
C ILE A 260 -8.44 7.66 13.80
N MET A 261 -8.87 8.70 13.08
CA MET A 261 -8.37 10.05 13.29
C MET A 261 -9.18 10.71 14.40
N ILE A 262 -8.53 11.13 15.48
CA ILE A 262 -9.17 11.70 16.65
C ILE A 262 -8.68 13.13 16.81
N ASN A 263 -9.60 14.09 16.78
CA ASN A 263 -9.27 15.46 17.15
C ASN A 263 -9.24 15.56 18.69
N VAL A 264 -8.06 15.71 19.27
CA VAL A 264 -7.92 15.70 20.75
C VAL A 264 -8.44 16.98 21.40
N ALA A 265 -8.66 18.05 20.63
CA ALA A 265 -9.20 19.30 21.13
C ALA A 265 -10.74 19.27 21.20
N THR A 266 -11.41 18.71 20.19
CA THR A 266 -12.89 18.68 20.11
C THR A 266 -13.49 17.35 20.56
N GLY A 267 -12.71 16.26 20.54
CA GLY A 267 -13.17 14.90 20.84
C GLY A 267 -13.86 14.19 19.68
N SER A 268 -13.95 14.82 18.49
CA SER A 268 -14.50 14.17 17.29
C SER A 268 -13.57 13.07 16.79
N ALA A 269 -14.14 11.99 16.28
CA ALA A 269 -13.40 10.87 15.73
C ALA A 269 -13.93 10.49 14.34
N PHE A 270 -13.03 10.04 13.47
CA PHE A 270 -13.29 9.70 12.08
C PHE A 270 -12.67 8.33 11.81
N VAL A 271 -13.47 7.33 11.44
CA VAL A 271 -13.04 5.93 11.33
C VAL A 271 -12.87 5.55 9.87
N GLN A 272 -11.71 5.04 9.49
CA GLN A 272 -11.49 4.47 8.17
C GLN A 272 -11.30 2.97 8.31
N GLU A 273 -11.94 2.23 7.42
CA GLU A 273 -11.63 0.82 7.23
C GLU A 273 -10.50 0.68 6.20
N GLY A 274 -9.66 -0.34 6.38
CA GLY A 274 -8.62 -0.64 5.41
C GLY A 274 -9.20 -1.17 4.11
N VAL A 275 -8.54 -0.87 2.99
CA VAL A 275 -8.80 -1.58 1.73
C VAL A 275 -7.95 -2.83 1.71
N HIS A 276 -8.59 -3.99 1.87
CA HIS A 276 -7.92 -5.29 1.92
C HIS A 276 -7.82 -5.93 0.54
N ILE A 277 -6.67 -6.55 0.25
CA ILE A 277 -6.41 -7.25 -1.01
C ILE A 277 -5.94 -8.67 -0.67
N ASP A 278 -6.55 -9.65 -1.32
CA ASP A 278 -6.14 -11.06 -1.25
C ASP A 278 -5.40 -11.47 -2.53
N ARG A 279 -4.61 -12.54 -2.44
CA ARG A 279 -3.77 -13.07 -3.54
C ARG A 279 -2.84 -12.04 -4.16
N TYR A 280 -2.22 -11.22 -3.31
CA TYR A 280 -1.13 -10.34 -3.68
C TYR A 280 0.17 -11.13 -3.98
N THR A 281 0.44 -12.20 -3.21
CA THR A 281 1.64 -13.03 -3.39
C THR A 281 1.37 -14.49 -3.02
N THR A 282 2.05 -15.42 -3.68
CA THR A 282 2.08 -16.86 -3.36
C THR A 282 3.38 -17.29 -2.70
N VAL A 283 4.31 -16.34 -2.52
CA VAL A 283 5.64 -16.56 -1.95
C VAL A 283 5.89 -15.63 -0.77
N ALA A 284 6.75 -16.05 0.16
CA ALA A 284 7.20 -15.23 1.27
C ALA A 284 8.13 -14.10 0.80
N GLN A 285 8.15 -13.00 1.57
CA GLN A 285 8.83 -11.74 1.26
C GLN A 285 9.42 -11.09 2.52
N HIS A 286 10.30 -11.80 3.22
CA HIS A 286 10.82 -11.34 4.51
C HIS A 286 12.03 -10.42 4.34
N TYR A 287 11.83 -9.11 4.30
CA TYR A 287 12.94 -8.15 4.19
C TYR A 287 13.19 -7.46 5.52
N LEU A 288 14.41 -6.99 5.76
CA LEU A 288 14.75 -6.16 6.92
C LEU A 288 14.44 -4.68 6.64
N PRO A 289 13.86 -3.92 7.59
CA PRO A 289 13.53 -2.51 7.40
C PRO A 289 14.76 -1.59 7.53
N ASP A 290 15.88 -2.08 8.06
CA ASP A 290 17.16 -1.38 8.16
C ASP A 290 18.20 -1.89 7.13
N ASP A 291 17.80 -2.79 6.22
CA ASP A 291 18.66 -3.22 5.12
C ASP A 291 18.83 -2.07 4.12
N PRO A 292 20.06 -1.55 3.92
CA PRO A 292 20.29 -0.44 3.00
C PRO A 292 19.90 -0.73 1.55
N VAL A 293 19.73 -2.00 1.16
CA VAL A 293 19.38 -2.42 -0.21
C VAL A 293 17.89 -2.72 -0.35
N HIS A 294 17.24 -3.35 0.63
CA HIS A 294 15.87 -3.85 0.46
C HIS A 294 14.86 -3.24 1.44
N TYR A 295 15.18 -2.16 2.17
CA TYR A 295 14.28 -1.61 3.20
C TYR A 295 12.90 -1.18 2.69
N ARG A 296 12.73 -0.94 1.38
CA ARG A 296 11.46 -0.58 0.72
C ARG A 296 10.59 -1.78 0.37
N LEU A 297 11.10 -2.99 0.57
CA LEU A 297 10.41 -4.23 0.28
C LEU A 297 9.83 -4.85 1.56
N PRO A 298 8.73 -5.63 1.45
CA PRO A 298 7.89 -5.68 0.25
C PRO A 298 7.15 -4.35 0.02
N SER A 299 6.71 -4.17 -1.21
CA SER A 299 5.87 -3.06 -1.66
C SER A 299 4.66 -3.54 -2.45
N LEU A 300 3.75 -2.63 -2.80
CA LEU A 300 2.62 -2.97 -3.67
C LEU A 300 3.04 -3.48 -5.06
N ALA A 301 4.30 -3.34 -5.45
CA ALA A 301 4.85 -3.91 -6.68
C ALA A 301 5.72 -5.16 -6.47
N SER A 302 5.83 -5.72 -5.26
CA SER A 302 6.74 -6.84 -4.99
C SER A 302 6.12 -8.24 -5.15
N GLY A 303 4.79 -8.36 -5.13
CA GLY A 303 4.08 -9.64 -5.22
C GLY A 303 4.34 -10.37 -6.54
N ASP A 304 4.29 -11.70 -6.54
CA ASP A 304 4.52 -12.56 -7.71
C ASP A 304 3.24 -12.85 -8.52
N VAL A 305 2.06 -12.59 -7.93
CA VAL A 305 0.77 -12.83 -8.61
C VAL A 305 0.57 -11.81 -9.72
N ARG A 306 0.43 -12.32 -10.95
CA ARG A 306 0.21 -11.49 -12.16
C ARG A 306 -1.25 -11.43 -12.61
N GLU A 307 -2.08 -12.36 -12.17
CA GLU A 307 -3.49 -12.35 -12.49
C GLU A 307 -4.22 -11.39 -11.54
N ALA A 308 -5.09 -10.53 -12.05
CA ALA A 308 -5.83 -9.57 -11.22
C ALA A 308 -7.26 -9.42 -11.69
N TYR A 309 -8.23 -9.42 -10.75
CA TYR A 309 -9.65 -9.24 -11.02
C TYR A 309 -10.22 -8.03 -10.26
N ILE A 310 -10.91 -7.16 -11.00
CA ILE A 310 -11.85 -6.21 -10.42
C ILE A 310 -13.14 -6.97 -10.14
N THR A 311 -13.52 -7.11 -8.86
CA THR A 311 -14.68 -7.90 -8.43
C THR A 311 -15.78 -7.01 -7.82
N ASN A 312 -17.02 -7.49 -7.84
CA ASN A 312 -18.04 -7.01 -6.91
C ASN A 312 -17.92 -7.70 -5.54
N ALA A 313 -18.70 -7.22 -4.57
CA ALA A 313 -18.69 -7.76 -3.21
C ALA A 313 -19.09 -9.25 -3.12
N LEU A 314 -19.79 -9.78 -4.12
CA LEU A 314 -20.20 -11.19 -4.17
C LEU A 314 -19.21 -12.08 -4.94
N GLY A 315 -18.21 -11.48 -5.61
CA GLY A 315 -17.26 -12.16 -6.49
C GLY A 315 -17.86 -12.76 -7.76
N ASP A 316 -19.14 -12.57 -8.05
CA ASP A 316 -19.82 -13.17 -9.22
C ASP A 316 -19.75 -12.30 -10.48
N ASP A 317 -19.42 -11.02 -10.33
CA ASP A 317 -19.11 -10.08 -11.43
C ASP A 317 -17.63 -9.70 -11.35
N MET A 318 -16.84 -10.17 -12.32
CA MET A 318 -15.39 -9.98 -12.36
C MET A 318 -14.89 -9.68 -13.76
N LYS A 319 -13.92 -8.77 -13.84
CA LYS A 319 -13.14 -8.48 -15.06
C LYS A 319 -11.67 -8.48 -14.69
N GLY A 320 -10.86 -9.29 -15.37
CA GLY A 320 -9.41 -9.34 -15.14
C GLY A 320 -8.65 -10.02 -16.26
N GLU A 321 -7.32 -10.00 -16.13
CA GLU A 321 -6.40 -10.67 -17.04
C GLU A 321 -5.08 -11.00 -16.34
N THR A 322 -4.22 -11.76 -17.00
CA THR A 322 -2.81 -11.91 -16.61
C THR A 322 -2.04 -10.68 -17.08
N LEU A 323 -1.50 -9.94 -16.13
CA LEU A 323 -0.83 -8.67 -16.40
C LEU A 323 0.66 -8.83 -16.64
N PRO A 324 1.24 -7.91 -17.42
CA PRO A 324 2.67 -7.88 -17.62
C PRO A 324 3.46 -7.47 -16.38
N LEU A 325 4.75 -7.80 -16.40
CA LEU A 325 5.71 -7.21 -15.48
C LEU A 325 6.23 -5.88 -16.04
N THR A 326 6.68 -5.00 -15.15
CA THR A 326 7.45 -3.83 -15.57
C THR A 326 8.89 -4.22 -15.86
N GLU A 327 9.49 -3.55 -16.84
CA GLU A 327 10.91 -3.68 -17.19
C GLU A 327 11.82 -2.98 -16.18
N TYR A 328 11.28 -1.97 -15.48
CA TYR A 328 12.06 -1.20 -14.52
C TYR A 328 11.44 -1.39 -13.14
N ASP A 329 12.27 -1.82 -12.19
CA ASP A 329 11.98 -1.60 -10.78
C ASP A 329 12.04 -0.07 -10.58
N THR A 330 10.87 0.58 -10.58
CA THR A 330 10.71 2.03 -10.68
C THR A 330 11.13 2.72 -9.38
N GLY A 331 12.43 2.67 -9.05
CA GLY A 331 13.07 3.54 -8.07
C GLY A 331 12.49 4.97 -8.19
N ALA A 332 12.23 5.57 -7.03
CA ALA A 332 11.06 6.42 -6.82
C ALA A 332 10.81 7.57 -7.81
N LEU A 333 9.55 8.02 -7.80
CA LEU A 333 9.10 9.30 -8.36
C LEU A 333 10.03 10.43 -7.95
N HIS A 334 10.83 10.89 -8.92
CA HIS A 334 11.87 11.90 -8.74
C HIS A 334 13.00 11.49 -7.82
N ASP A 335 14.20 11.99 -8.15
CA ASP A 335 15.44 11.86 -7.40
C ASP A 335 15.22 12.09 -5.89
N ILE A 336 14.99 10.98 -5.20
CA ILE A 336 14.93 10.85 -3.76
C ILE A 336 16.35 10.61 -3.24
N SER A 337 17.21 11.60 -3.44
CA SER A 337 18.38 11.77 -2.58
C SER A 337 17.94 11.52 -1.12
N PRO A 338 18.68 10.72 -0.34
CA PRO A 338 20.05 10.27 -0.61
C PRO A 338 20.22 8.93 -1.36
N GLN A 339 19.16 8.16 -1.66
CA GLN A 339 19.29 6.81 -2.21
C GLN A 339 18.32 6.54 -3.38
N PRO A 340 18.65 7.02 -4.61
CA PRO A 340 17.79 6.90 -5.78
C PRO A 340 17.70 5.48 -6.39
N SER A 341 18.26 4.45 -5.76
CA SER A 341 18.57 3.15 -6.39
C SER A 341 18.05 1.93 -5.64
N VAL A 342 17.10 2.11 -4.73
CA VAL A 342 16.63 1.04 -3.83
C VAL A 342 15.42 0.34 -4.48
N PRO A 343 15.47 -1.00 -4.65
CA PRO A 343 14.36 -1.80 -5.13
C PRO A 343 13.01 -1.49 -4.49
N MET A 344 11.99 -1.39 -5.33
CA MET A 344 10.58 -1.22 -5.00
C MET A 344 9.72 -2.31 -5.64
N GLY A 345 10.28 -3.27 -6.39
CA GLY A 345 9.56 -4.35 -7.06
C GLY A 345 9.02 -3.98 -8.45
N SER A 346 8.85 -4.99 -9.30
CA SER A 346 8.54 -4.83 -10.74
C SER A 346 7.16 -5.38 -11.17
N ASN A 347 6.23 -5.57 -10.23
CA ASN A 347 4.86 -6.04 -10.52
C ASN A 347 3.76 -5.10 -9.99
N PRO A 348 3.72 -3.81 -10.38
CA PRO A 348 2.73 -2.86 -9.88
C PRO A 348 1.33 -3.03 -10.49
N LEU A 349 1.23 -3.60 -11.70
CA LEU A 349 -0.01 -3.58 -12.47
C LEU A 349 -1.17 -4.37 -11.83
N PRO A 350 -0.96 -5.54 -11.21
CA PRO A 350 -2.04 -6.27 -10.51
C PRO A 350 -2.73 -5.42 -9.46
N MET A 351 -1.96 -4.78 -8.58
CA MET A 351 -2.51 -3.89 -7.55
C MET A 351 -3.18 -2.67 -8.17
N ALA A 352 -2.60 -2.11 -9.24
CA ALA A 352 -3.16 -0.97 -9.94
C ALA A 352 -4.55 -1.25 -10.55
N ILE A 353 -4.73 -2.40 -11.19
CA ILE A 353 -6.04 -2.80 -11.73
C ILE A 353 -7.05 -3.05 -10.61
N VAL A 354 -6.66 -3.79 -9.57
CA VAL A 354 -7.54 -4.09 -8.43
C VAL A 354 -8.06 -2.80 -7.77
N LEU A 355 -7.22 -1.78 -7.68
CA LEU A 355 -7.54 -0.48 -7.09
C LEU A 355 -8.14 0.53 -8.09
N SER A 356 -8.30 0.18 -9.37
CA SER A 356 -8.76 1.11 -10.39
C SER A 356 -10.25 1.46 -10.26
N ALA A 357 -10.56 2.75 -10.30
CA ALA A 357 -11.91 3.29 -10.43
C ALA A 357 -11.91 4.50 -11.38
N TYR A 358 -12.95 4.64 -12.21
CA TYR A 358 -13.08 5.77 -13.14
C TYR A 358 -13.94 6.91 -12.55
N LYS A 359 -14.74 6.61 -11.51
CA LYS A 359 -15.42 7.62 -10.68
C LYS A 359 -15.49 7.17 -9.24
N VAL A 360 -15.47 8.12 -8.32
CA VAL A 360 -15.78 7.90 -6.90
C VAL A 360 -16.81 8.90 -6.43
N SER A 361 -17.75 8.45 -5.61
CA SER A 361 -18.86 9.28 -5.15
C SER A 361 -19.07 9.15 -3.65
N GLY A 362 -19.35 10.25 -2.99
CA GLY A 362 -19.63 10.28 -1.55
C GLY A 362 -20.53 11.45 -1.17
N PRO A 363 -21.19 11.38 0.00
CA PRO A 363 -21.97 12.50 0.49
C PRO A 363 -21.08 13.69 0.85
N TYR A 364 -21.67 14.88 0.89
CA TYR A 364 -21.05 16.07 1.44
C TYR A 364 -22.04 16.92 2.23
N PHE A 365 -21.49 17.73 3.13
CA PHE A 365 -22.24 18.65 3.97
C PHE A 365 -21.39 19.86 4.38
N VAL A 366 -21.84 21.06 4.04
CA VAL A 366 -21.14 22.35 4.26
C VAL A 366 -22.06 23.44 4.84
N GLU A 367 -23.17 23.04 5.48
CA GLU A 367 -24.20 23.94 5.98
C GLU A 367 -23.67 24.91 7.04
N GLU A 368 -23.96 26.20 6.90
CA GLU A 368 -23.45 27.22 7.82
C GLU A 368 -24.05 27.16 9.22
N SER A 369 -25.31 26.73 9.35
CA SER A 369 -26.06 26.79 10.62
C SER A 369 -25.46 25.92 11.73
N VAL A 370 -24.73 24.88 11.34
CA VAL A 370 -24.07 23.91 12.21
C VAL A 370 -22.58 23.79 11.90
N PHE A 371 -21.98 24.78 11.22
CA PHE A 371 -20.56 24.78 10.86
C PHE A 371 -20.12 23.50 10.14
N GLY A 372 -20.91 23.06 9.15
CA GLY A 372 -20.60 21.89 8.34
C GLY A 372 -19.28 22.02 7.58
N GLU A 373 -18.44 21.00 7.68
CA GLU A 373 -17.17 20.87 6.97
C GLU A 373 -17.13 19.52 6.26
N THR A 374 -16.55 19.47 5.05
CA THR A 374 -16.32 18.21 4.33
C THR A 374 -14.96 18.20 3.66
N ASP A 375 -14.17 17.18 3.96
CA ASP A 375 -12.94 16.84 3.25
C ASP A 375 -13.14 15.50 2.54
N VAL A 376 -12.89 15.45 1.22
CA VAL A 376 -12.86 14.21 0.46
C VAL A 376 -11.40 13.81 0.24
N VAL A 377 -10.98 12.71 0.86
CA VAL A 377 -9.62 12.21 0.75
C VAL A 377 -9.53 11.24 -0.42
N LEU A 378 -8.62 11.51 -1.35
CA LEU A 378 -8.30 10.65 -2.49
C LEU A 378 -6.82 10.29 -2.47
N THR A 379 -6.55 9.01 -2.24
CA THR A 379 -5.19 8.47 -2.15
C THR A 379 -4.92 7.57 -3.36
N PHE A 380 -3.72 7.72 -3.94
CA PHE A 380 -3.24 7.05 -5.14
C PHE A 380 -1.98 6.20 -4.83
N PRO A 381 -2.13 5.02 -4.20
CA PRO A 381 -1.00 4.24 -3.68
C PRO A 381 -0.02 3.79 -4.78
N MET A 382 -0.52 3.60 -6.00
CA MET A 382 0.29 3.12 -7.11
C MET A 382 1.07 4.22 -7.82
N ARG A 383 0.86 5.49 -7.44
CA ARG A 383 1.58 6.62 -8.01
C ARG A 383 3.09 6.41 -7.86
N LYS A 384 3.55 6.01 -6.67
CA LYS A 384 4.97 5.77 -6.38
C LYS A 384 5.63 4.73 -7.27
N HIS A 385 4.83 3.86 -7.90
CA HIS A 385 5.26 2.80 -8.82
C HIS A 385 5.10 3.16 -10.30
N GLY A 386 5.05 4.46 -10.62
CA GLY A 386 4.96 4.95 -11.99
C GLY A 386 3.55 4.96 -12.58
N ILE A 387 2.52 4.51 -11.85
CA ILE A 387 1.15 4.44 -12.37
C ILE A 387 0.43 5.77 -12.13
N TYR A 388 0.09 6.47 -13.22
CA TYR A 388 -0.52 7.83 -13.18
C TYR A 388 0.25 8.81 -12.30
N ASN A 389 1.58 8.79 -12.40
CA ASN A 389 2.46 9.65 -11.63
C ASN A 389 2.74 11.03 -12.25
N GLY A 390 2.24 11.27 -13.46
CA GLY A 390 2.44 12.52 -14.19
C GLY A 390 3.77 12.63 -14.95
N GLY A 391 4.58 11.59 -14.94
CA GLY A 391 5.88 11.54 -15.59
C GLY A 391 5.95 10.56 -16.75
N LEU A 392 6.94 10.76 -17.62
CA LEU A 392 7.41 9.76 -18.57
C LEU A 392 8.74 9.22 -18.08
N LEU A 393 8.91 7.90 -18.13
CA LEU A 393 10.20 7.28 -17.87
C LEU A 393 11.21 7.75 -18.92
N THR A 394 12.41 8.15 -18.48
CA THR A 394 13.51 8.60 -19.33
C THR A 394 14.83 8.08 -18.80
N ASN A 395 15.75 7.75 -19.71
CA ASN A 395 17.14 7.43 -19.39
C ASN A 395 18.06 8.67 -19.40
N GLN A 396 17.49 9.87 -19.55
CA GLN A 396 18.23 11.14 -19.55
C GLN A 396 17.45 12.25 -18.83
N LEU A 397 17.33 12.13 -17.50
CA LEU A 397 16.60 13.09 -16.67
C LEU A 397 17.29 14.46 -16.60
N ASP A 398 18.61 14.49 -16.41
CA ASP A 398 19.45 15.68 -16.56
C ASP A 398 20.18 15.67 -17.90
N SER A 399 19.81 16.63 -18.75
CA SER A 399 20.43 16.87 -20.04
C SER A 399 21.95 17.16 -19.99
N ASN A 400 22.49 17.54 -18.83
CA ASN A 400 23.92 17.82 -18.62
C ASN A 400 24.73 16.59 -18.19
N VAL A 401 24.06 15.48 -17.83
CA VAL A 401 24.67 14.22 -17.44
C VAL A 401 24.54 13.22 -18.59
N THR A 402 25.49 12.29 -18.72
CA THR A 402 25.42 11.24 -19.75
C THR A 402 24.15 10.41 -19.57
N ALA A 403 23.44 10.12 -20.66
CA ALA A 403 22.26 9.26 -20.62
C ALA A 403 22.63 7.85 -20.15
N CYS A 404 21.72 7.22 -19.42
CA CYS A 404 21.82 5.80 -19.10
C CYS A 404 21.72 4.95 -20.37
N VAL A 405 22.35 3.79 -20.34
CA VAL A 405 22.31 2.78 -21.39
C VAL A 405 21.21 1.77 -21.07
N GLY A 406 20.52 1.34 -22.13
CA GLY A 406 19.23 0.63 -22.10
C GLY A 406 18.25 1.41 -22.99
N GLU A 407 17.62 0.75 -23.96
CA GLU A 407 16.51 1.35 -24.71
C GLU A 407 15.21 0.96 -24.01
N LEU A 408 14.38 1.94 -23.63
CA LEU A 408 13.07 1.67 -23.04
C LEU A 408 12.19 0.96 -24.07
N ASP A 409 11.47 -0.09 -23.69
CA ASP A 409 10.48 -0.76 -24.56
C ASP A 409 11.11 -1.38 -25.84
N ASP A 410 12.38 -1.79 -25.80
CA ASP A 410 13.08 -2.36 -26.96
C ASP A 410 12.88 -3.89 -27.12
N GLY A 411 12.21 -4.52 -26.15
CA GLY A 411 11.92 -5.95 -26.14
C GLY A 411 13.09 -6.81 -25.69
N VAL A 412 14.18 -6.21 -25.25
CA VAL A 412 15.38 -6.86 -24.72
C VAL A 412 15.43 -6.62 -23.22
N ASN A 413 15.28 -7.69 -22.43
CA ASN A 413 15.59 -7.63 -21.01
C ASN A 413 17.08 -7.24 -20.86
N ASP A 414 17.33 -5.98 -20.52
CA ASP A 414 18.67 -5.43 -20.43
C ASP A 414 19.44 -6.00 -19.22
N GLY A 415 18.70 -6.51 -18.21
CA GLY A 415 18.96 -7.77 -17.50
C GLY A 415 20.34 -7.94 -16.90
N ARG A 416 21.07 -6.84 -16.75
CA ARG A 416 22.45 -6.85 -16.34
C ARG A 416 22.47 -6.69 -14.85
N GLU A 417 23.18 -7.58 -14.19
CA GLU A 417 23.59 -7.39 -12.80
C GLU A 417 24.31 -6.05 -12.67
N VAL A 418 23.66 -5.09 -12.01
CA VAL A 418 24.22 -3.77 -11.74
C VAL A 418 24.74 -3.76 -10.31
N THR A 419 26.00 -3.37 -10.15
CA THR A 419 26.56 -3.20 -8.80
C THR A 419 26.26 -1.79 -8.29
N LEU A 420 25.52 -1.70 -7.17
CA LEU A 420 25.35 -0.48 -6.39
C LEU A 420 26.62 -0.24 -5.57
N VAL A 421 27.61 0.46 -6.14
CA VAL A 421 28.94 0.64 -5.51
C VAL A 421 28.85 1.29 -4.12
N ALA A 422 27.89 2.18 -3.89
CA ALA A 422 27.67 2.82 -2.59
C ALA A 422 27.16 1.85 -1.51
N LEU A 423 26.51 0.75 -1.91
CA LEU A 423 25.87 -0.23 -1.02
C LEU A 423 26.54 -1.61 -1.07
N GLY A 424 27.46 -1.85 -2.01
CA GLY A 424 28.16 -3.13 -2.16
C GLY A 424 27.28 -4.29 -2.63
N ALA A 425 26.12 -4.00 -3.23
CA ALA A 425 25.12 -4.99 -3.61
C ALA A 425 24.96 -5.10 -5.13
N VAL A 426 24.58 -6.28 -5.61
CA VAL A 426 24.19 -6.53 -7.01
C VAL A 426 22.68 -6.56 -7.08
N VAL A 427 22.12 -5.71 -7.93
CA VAL A 427 20.68 -5.64 -8.21
C VAL A 427 20.43 -5.99 -9.66
N GLN A 428 19.26 -6.57 -9.94
CA GLN A 428 18.84 -6.98 -11.28
C GLN A 428 17.91 -5.91 -11.85
N ASP A 429 17.95 -5.68 -13.16
CA ASP A 429 16.95 -4.86 -13.88
C ASP A 429 17.02 -3.34 -13.56
N TYR A 430 18.20 -2.73 -13.76
CA TYR A 430 18.43 -1.29 -13.51
C TYR A 430 19.10 -0.58 -14.71
N PRO A 431 18.77 0.71 -14.93
CA PRO A 431 19.54 1.56 -15.84
C PRO A 431 21.02 1.59 -15.47
N HIS A 432 21.89 1.41 -16.47
CA HIS A 432 23.33 1.29 -16.26
C HIS A 432 24.16 2.27 -17.10
N ASP A 433 25.38 2.56 -16.68
CA ASP A 433 26.27 3.56 -17.31
C ASP A 433 27.01 3.07 -18.57
N GLY A 434 26.57 1.96 -19.17
CA GLY A 434 27.30 1.25 -20.24
C GLY A 434 28.49 0.38 -19.80
N ALA A 435 29.02 0.58 -18.58
CA ALA A 435 30.10 -0.22 -17.99
C ALA A 435 29.60 -1.30 -17.00
N GLY A 436 28.28 -1.33 -16.74
CA GLY A 436 27.65 -2.27 -15.81
C GLY A 436 27.53 -1.73 -14.39
N ASN A 437 27.73 -0.42 -14.18
CA ASN A 437 27.47 0.24 -12.90
C ASN A 437 26.13 0.97 -12.93
N HIS A 438 25.62 1.30 -11.75
CA HIS A 438 24.35 2.01 -11.59
C HIS A 438 24.39 3.40 -12.23
N CYS A 439 23.37 3.70 -13.04
CA CYS A 439 23.19 5.00 -13.63
C CYS A 439 22.17 5.83 -12.86
N ILE A 440 22.58 7.04 -12.45
CA ILE A 440 21.75 7.97 -11.69
C ILE A 440 20.91 8.92 -12.56
N ASN A 441 21.03 8.83 -13.89
CA ASN A 441 20.40 9.76 -14.82
C ASN A 441 19.10 9.23 -15.46
N ALA A 442 18.58 8.12 -14.94
CA ALA A 442 17.29 7.58 -15.32
C ALA A 442 16.25 7.95 -14.25
N GLY A 443 15.01 8.14 -14.67
CA GLY A 443 13.91 8.49 -13.77
C GLY A 443 12.71 9.01 -14.54
N PHE A 444 11.80 9.71 -13.85
CA PHE A 444 10.60 10.27 -14.45
C PHE A 444 10.77 11.76 -14.78
N GLU A 445 10.69 12.12 -16.06
CA GLU A 445 10.55 13.50 -16.50
C GLU A 445 9.08 13.90 -16.43
N LEU A 446 8.77 15.01 -15.73
CA LEU A 446 7.40 15.52 -15.64
C LEU A 446 6.89 15.89 -17.03
N ARG A 447 5.67 15.45 -17.36
CA ARG A 447 4.96 15.92 -18.56
C ARG A 447 4.65 17.42 -18.43
N GLN A 448 4.17 18.07 -19.49
CA GLN A 448 3.76 19.49 -19.45
C GLN A 448 2.30 19.66 -19.86
N GLY A 449 1.59 20.63 -19.26
CA GLY A 449 0.18 20.92 -19.59
C GLY A 449 -0.80 19.95 -18.93
N ASP A 450 -1.87 19.59 -19.65
CA ASP A 450 -3.00 18.77 -19.19
C ASP A 450 -2.67 17.27 -19.06
N SER A 451 -1.62 16.81 -19.74
CA SER A 451 -1.11 15.44 -19.64
C SER A 451 -0.25 15.19 -18.39
N ARG A 452 -0.09 16.21 -17.53
CA ARG A 452 0.76 16.17 -16.33
C ARG A 452 0.28 15.26 -15.25
N ASP A 453 -1.00 14.93 -15.19
CA ASP A 453 -1.51 14.23 -14.03
C ASP A 453 -2.91 13.64 -14.21
N VAL A 454 -3.41 13.01 -13.14
CA VAL A 454 -4.83 12.68 -13.02
C VAL A 454 -5.65 13.95 -13.04
N TYR A 455 -6.33 14.16 -14.16
CA TYR A 455 -7.28 15.24 -14.34
C TYR A 455 -8.64 14.82 -13.77
N THR A 456 -9.28 15.69 -12.98
CA THR A 456 -10.57 15.39 -12.37
C THR A 456 -11.61 16.43 -12.71
N GLY A 457 -12.86 16.01 -12.82
CA GLY A 457 -14.00 16.91 -12.73
C GLY A 457 -14.97 16.41 -11.68
N ILE A 458 -15.79 17.31 -11.16
CA ILE A 458 -16.63 17.06 -10.00
C ILE A 458 -18.04 17.43 -10.39
N ILE A 459 -18.95 16.49 -10.22
CA ILE A 459 -20.39 16.72 -10.32
C ILE A 459 -20.96 16.60 -8.92
N TYR A 460 -21.73 17.58 -8.48
CA TYR A 460 -22.36 17.56 -7.18
C TYR A 460 -23.84 17.88 -7.28
N TYR A 461 -24.60 17.25 -6.40
CA TYR A 461 -26.06 17.26 -6.35
C TYR A 461 -26.48 17.69 -4.97
N ASP A 462 -27.53 18.50 -4.88
CA ASP A 462 -28.24 18.65 -3.60
C ASP A 462 -29.27 17.52 -3.40
N TYR A 463 -30.01 17.54 -2.29
CA TYR A 463 -31.03 16.52 -2.02
C TYR A 463 -32.28 16.65 -2.93
N GLU A 464 -32.47 17.80 -3.57
CA GLU A 464 -33.63 18.16 -4.39
C GLU A 464 -33.39 18.04 -5.91
N LEU A 465 -32.26 17.46 -6.32
CA LEU A 465 -31.84 17.17 -7.70
C LEU A 465 -31.28 18.36 -8.50
N ASP A 466 -30.95 19.48 -7.87
CA ASP A 466 -30.12 20.50 -8.52
C ASP A 466 -28.71 19.95 -8.72
N VAL A 467 -28.06 20.36 -9.82
CA VAL A 467 -26.76 19.83 -10.25
C VAL A 467 -25.78 20.97 -10.48
N GLY A 468 -24.61 20.88 -9.86
CA GLY A 468 -23.47 21.75 -10.10
C GLY A 468 -22.27 20.96 -10.62
N THR A 469 -21.35 21.65 -11.30
CA THR A 469 -20.14 21.05 -11.86
C THR A 469 -18.92 21.93 -11.66
N LEU A 470 -17.77 21.33 -11.32
CA LEU A 470 -16.45 21.97 -11.30
C LEU A 470 -15.49 21.13 -12.15
N GLY A 471 -14.53 21.76 -12.84
CA GLY A 471 -13.58 21.04 -13.71
C GLY A 471 -14.08 20.85 -15.15
N HIS A 472 -13.61 19.79 -15.82
CA HIS A 472 -13.77 19.53 -17.26
C HIS A 472 -15.11 19.95 -17.85
N GLY A 473 -15.05 20.84 -18.86
CA GLY A 473 -16.23 21.26 -19.61
C GLY A 473 -16.72 20.13 -20.51
N ASP A 474 -17.91 19.59 -20.22
CA ASP A 474 -18.53 18.62 -21.10
C ASP A 474 -19.29 19.35 -22.24
N PRO A 475 -19.01 19.08 -23.53
CA PRO A 475 -19.80 19.60 -24.66
C PRO A 475 -21.21 18.99 -24.78
N GLY A 476 -21.59 18.08 -23.88
CA GLY A 476 -22.80 17.25 -24.00
C GLY A 476 -24.06 17.70 -23.23
N LEU A 477 -23.99 18.67 -22.33
CA LEU A 477 -25.16 19.17 -21.60
C LEU A 477 -25.48 20.61 -22.02
N ALA A 478 -26.59 20.79 -22.74
CA ALA A 478 -27.07 22.07 -23.22
C ALA A 478 -27.39 23.04 -22.05
N PRO A 479 -27.30 24.36 -22.28
CA PRO A 479 -26.79 25.31 -21.28
C PRO A 479 -27.90 26.01 -20.51
N LEU A 480 -27.74 26.13 -19.19
CA LEU A 480 -28.38 27.17 -18.39
C LEU A 480 -27.43 27.77 -17.34
N ASN A 481 -26.19 28.10 -17.70
CA ASN A 481 -25.49 29.19 -17.03
C ASN A 481 -24.24 29.65 -17.82
N PRO A 482 -23.86 30.93 -17.75
CA PRO A 482 -22.58 31.40 -18.26
C PRO A 482 -21.51 31.12 -17.20
N TYR A 483 -21.00 29.88 -17.14
CA TYR A 483 -19.90 29.58 -16.22
C TYR A 483 -18.59 30.22 -16.70
N PRO A 484 -17.68 30.56 -15.75
CA PRO A 484 -16.30 30.92 -16.06
C PRO A 484 -15.60 29.78 -16.83
N PRO A 485 -14.43 30.02 -17.47
CA PRO A 485 -13.68 28.93 -18.08
C PRO A 485 -13.43 27.80 -17.06
N PRO A 486 -13.42 26.53 -17.50
CA PRO A 486 -13.21 25.40 -16.60
C PRO A 486 -11.85 25.58 -15.89
N HIS A 487 -11.87 25.56 -14.56
CA HIS A 487 -10.65 25.46 -13.78
C HIS A 487 -10.13 24.03 -13.94
N GLU A 488 -8.92 23.87 -14.44
CA GLU A 488 -8.31 22.55 -14.49
C GLU A 488 -8.06 22.05 -13.05
N LEU A 489 -8.60 20.88 -12.70
CA LEU A 489 -8.39 20.26 -11.39
C LEU A 489 -7.46 19.06 -11.59
N PHE A 490 -6.22 19.18 -11.10
CA PHE A 490 -5.23 18.10 -11.13
C PHE A 490 -5.03 17.52 -9.73
N LEU A 491 -4.97 16.20 -9.64
CA LEU A 491 -4.65 15.49 -8.41
C LEU A 491 -3.20 15.03 -8.46
N GLN A 492 -2.29 15.87 -7.96
CA GLN A 492 -0.85 15.73 -8.21
C GLN A 492 -0.07 14.99 -7.13
N ARG A 493 -0.78 14.56 -6.09
CA ARG A 493 -0.17 14.02 -4.88
C ARG A 493 -0.56 12.56 -4.70
N SER A 494 0.19 11.85 -3.87
CA SER A 494 -0.18 10.50 -3.45
C SER A 494 -1.40 10.53 -2.55
N VAL A 495 -1.57 11.59 -1.75
CA VAL A 495 -2.77 11.89 -0.97
C VAL A 495 -3.24 13.29 -1.34
N ASN A 496 -4.49 13.41 -1.78
CA ASN A 496 -5.13 14.68 -2.12
C ASN A 496 -6.33 14.89 -1.21
N VAL A 497 -6.29 15.94 -0.39
CA VAL A 497 -7.40 16.33 0.49
C VAL A 497 -8.21 17.42 -0.21
N ASN A 498 -9.43 17.08 -0.60
CA ASN A 498 -10.31 17.92 -1.40
C ASN A 498 -11.39 18.53 -0.49
N THR A 499 -11.16 19.75 -0.03
CA THR A 499 -12.07 20.45 0.88
C THR A 499 -13.23 21.08 0.11
N LEU A 500 -14.46 20.64 0.39
CA LEU A 500 -15.66 21.26 -0.19
C LEU A 500 -16.02 22.50 0.62
N ARG A 501 -16.12 23.64 -0.07
CA ARG A 501 -16.38 24.95 0.52
C ARG A 501 -17.65 25.56 -0.02
N ARG A 502 -18.38 26.29 0.81
CA ARG A 502 -19.56 27.06 0.38
C ARG A 502 -19.14 28.40 -0.25
N THR A 503 -19.92 28.90 -1.20
CA THR A 503 -19.64 30.18 -1.88
C THR A 503 -19.65 31.39 -0.95
N ASN A 504 -20.47 31.36 0.10
CA ASN A 504 -20.65 32.44 1.05
C ASN A 504 -20.50 31.91 2.49
N GLY A 505 -19.52 32.45 3.24
CA GLY A 505 -19.25 32.09 4.63
C GLY A 505 -17.81 31.60 4.86
N SER A 506 -17.52 31.13 6.07
CA SER A 506 -16.22 30.54 6.45
C SER A 506 -16.37 29.02 6.57
N SER A 507 -15.77 28.25 5.67
CA SER A 507 -15.56 26.80 5.80
C SER A 507 -14.05 26.53 5.75
N SER A 508 -13.52 25.90 6.80
CA SER A 508 -12.13 25.44 6.90
C SER A 508 -11.99 24.02 6.35
N ALA A 509 -10.75 23.60 6.08
CA ALA A 509 -10.42 22.19 5.95
C ALA A 509 -10.64 21.48 7.28
N LEU A 510 -11.36 20.36 7.25
CA LEU A 510 -11.68 19.57 8.44
C LEU A 510 -10.41 19.02 9.09
N PHE A 511 -9.55 18.37 8.31
CA PHE A 511 -8.29 17.80 8.80
C PHE A 511 -7.18 18.85 8.95
N GLY A 512 -7.40 20.07 8.46
CA GLY A 512 -6.42 21.16 8.45
C GLY A 512 -5.14 20.81 7.71
N SER A 513 -5.27 20.13 6.57
CA SER A 513 -4.17 19.85 5.66
C SER A 513 -3.38 21.12 5.32
N PRO A 514 -2.05 21.03 5.14
CA PRO A 514 -1.25 22.16 4.69
C PRO A 514 -1.80 22.76 3.39
N ASN A 515 -1.70 24.09 3.23
CA ASN A 515 -2.21 24.78 2.04
C ASN A 515 -1.64 24.24 0.69
N GLU A 516 -0.44 23.64 0.73
CA GLU A 516 0.21 23.02 -0.43
C GLU A 516 -0.31 21.61 -0.75
N ASN A 517 -1.13 21.04 0.14
CA ASN A 517 -1.72 19.71 0.03
C ASN A 517 -3.24 19.75 -0.10
N GLU A 518 -3.87 20.86 0.32
CA GLU A 518 -5.31 21.07 0.25
C GLU A 518 -5.75 21.55 -1.14
N LEU A 519 -6.71 20.85 -1.76
CA LEU A 519 -7.46 21.34 -2.91
C LEU A 519 -8.82 21.87 -2.45
N ALA A 520 -8.94 23.20 -2.34
CA ALA A 520 -10.17 23.86 -1.96
C ALA A 520 -11.15 24.02 -3.14
N LEU A 521 -12.36 23.48 -2.99
CA LEU A 521 -13.39 23.43 -4.03
C LEU A 521 -14.63 24.21 -3.59
N THR A 522 -14.84 25.39 -4.17
CA THR A 522 -16.00 26.22 -3.84
C THR A 522 -17.22 25.79 -4.64
N LEU A 523 -18.23 25.26 -3.95
CA LEU A 523 -19.53 24.90 -4.52
C LEU A 523 -20.34 26.13 -4.90
N ASP A 524 -21.30 25.94 -5.81
CA ASP A 524 -22.26 26.97 -6.20
C ASP A 524 -23.22 27.35 -5.07
N SER A 525 -23.77 28.56 -5.15
CA SER A 525 -24.69 29.07 -4.15
C SER A 525 -25.97 28.22 -4.11
N GLY A 526 -26.33 27.73 -2.92
CA GLY A 526 -27.50 26.88 -2.70
C GLY A 526 -27.13 25.43 -2.35
N PHE A 527 -25.94 24.98 -2.75
CA PHE A 527 -25.44 23.64 -2.44
C PHE A 527 -24.84 23.59 -1.05
N GLN A 528 -25.59 23.06 -0.08
CA GLN A 528 -25.17 22.94 1.31
C GLN A 528 -25.02 21.50 1.79
N ALA A 529 -25.69 20.56 1.14
CA ALA A 529 -25.62 19.15 1.46
C ALA A 529 -26.06 18.33 0.25
N GLY A 530 -25.52 17.13 0.11
CA GLY A 530 -25.96 16.20 -0.94
C GLY A 530 -24.87 15.20 -1.32
N TRP A 531 -24.69 14.95 -2.62
CA TRP A 531 -23.74 13.96 -3.13
C TRP A 531 -22.74 14.58 -4.08
N SER A 532 -21.46 14.25 -3.94
CA SER A 532 -20.40 14.64 -4.87
C SER A 532 -19.86 13.43 -5.60
N THR A 533 -19.45 13.62 -6.85
CA THR A 533 -18.86 12.60 -7.70
C THR A 533 -17.62 13.16 -8.36
N PHE A 534 -16.47 12.60 -8.03
CA PHE A 534 -15.21 12.86 -8.69
C PHE A 534 -15.12 11.91 -9.88
N ILE A 535 -14.90 12.48 -11.05
CA ILE A 535 -14.75 11.79 -12.32
C ILE A 535 -13.30 11.96 -12.75
N PHE A 536 -12.61 10.84 -12.86
CA PHE A 536 -11.23 10.83 -13.32
C PHE A 536 -11.26 10.80 -14.84
N TYR A 537 -10.86 11.93 -15.41
CA TYR A 537 -10.66 12.06 -16.84
C TYR A 537 -9.21 11.75 -17.14
N THR A 538 -9.03 11.04 -18.23
CA THR A 538 -7.73 10.68 -18.76
C THR A 538 -7.82 10.98 -20.27
N ASP A 539 -6.86 11.72 -20.81
CA ASP A 539 -6.90 12.19 -22.21
C ASP A 539 -6.35 11.10 -23.13
N ASP A 540 -7.19 10.32 -23.82
CA ASP A 540 -6.83 9.20 -24.74
C ASP A 540 -5.85 8.10 -24.19
N ASP A 541 -5.23 8.32 -23.03
CA ASP A 541 -4.32 7.50 -22.21
C ASP A 541 -5.12 6.74 -21.11
N ARG A 542 -6.43 6.58 -21.26
CA ARG A 542 -7.34 6.04 -20.21
C ARG A 542 -7.23 4.56 -20.00
N ASN A 543 -6.87 3.87 -21.07
CA ASN A 543 -6.56 2.48 -20.97
C ASN A 543 -5.12 2.37 -20.49
N TYR A 544 -4.88 1.50 -19.53
CA TYR A 544 -3.54 1.04 -19.19
C TYR A 544 -2.73 0.70 -20.45
N GLU A 545 -3.39 0.18 -21.49
CA GLU A 545 -2.82 -0.12 -22.81
C GLU A 545 -2.44 1.12 -23.65
N SER A 546 -3.21 2.20 -23.58
CA SER A 546 -2.99 3.39 -24.43
C SER A 546 -2.13 4.45 -23.74
N SER A 547 -1.99 4.38 -22.41
CA SER A 547 -1.16 5.30 -21.65
C SER A 547 0.32 5.15 -22.01
N SER A 548 0.87 6.16 -22.68
CA SER A 548 2.30 6.16 -23.05
C SER A 548 3.26 6.14 -21.84
N SER A 549 2.85 6.64 -20.66
CA SER A 549 3.69 6.60 -19.45
C SER A 549 3.71 5.24 -18.80
N ILE A 550 2.58 4.53 -18.81
CA ILE A 550 2.47 3.17 -18.26
C ILE A 550 3.05 2.16 -19.25
N GLY A 551 2.80 2.32 -20.55
CA GLY A 551 3.37 1.48 -21.60
C GLY A 551 4.89 1.47 -21.57
N ALA A 552 5.52 2.63 -21.34
CA ALA A 552 6.98 2.75 -21.19
C ALA A 552 7.54 2.05 -19.94
N LEU A 553 6.69 1.58 -19.01
CA LEU A 553 7.12 0.76 -17.88
C LEU A 553 7.15 -0.73 -18.22
N THR A 554 6.51 -1.19 -19.30
CA THR A 554 6.27 -2.62 -19.58
C THR A 554 7.09 -3.14 -20.77
N GLN A 555 7.63 -4.36 -20.69
CA GLN A 555 8.43 -4.97 -21.78
C GLN A 555 7.57 -5.40 -22.99
N PRO A 556 7.98 -5.33 -24.25
CA PRO A 556 7.24 -5.95 -25.37
C PRO A 556 7.08 -7.47 -25.24
N THR A 557 8.09 -8.15 -24.69
CA THR A 557 8.12 -9.62 -24.52
C THR A 557 7.57 -10.02 -23.16
N GLY A 558 6.30 -9.72 -22.92
CA GLY A 558 5.66 -9.94 -21.63
C GLY A 558 4.88 -8.74 -21.09
N GLY A 559 4.76 -7.67 -21.89
CA GLY A 559 4.01 -6.42 -21.70
C GLY A 559 2.52 -6.59 -21.89
N LEU A 560 1.80 -5.48 -22.03
CA LEU A 560 0.43 -5.53 -22.52
C LEU A 560 0.51 -5.99 -23.98
N GLY A 561 0.79 -7.28 -24.18
CA GLY A 561 1.03 -7.85 -25.48
C GLY A 561 -0.21 -7.66 -26.34
N SER A 562 -0.05 -7.81 -27.65
CA SER A 562 -1.11 -7.69 -28.67
C SER A 562 -2.35 -8.62 -28.51
N GLY A 563 -2.56 -9.21 -27.33
CA GLY A 563 -3.71 -10.04 -26.95
C GLY A 563 -4.25 -9.81 -25.53
N VAL A 564 -3.79 -8.81 -24.76
CA VAL A 564 -4.47 -8.36 -23.53
C VAL A 564 -5.66 -7.49 -23.97
N ASN A 565 -6.77 -8.13 -24.31
CA ASN A 565 -7.90 -7.52 -25.01
C ASN A 565 -8.92 -6.86 -24.08
N ASN A 566 -8.45 -6.28 -22.98
CA ASN A 566 -9.33 -5.68 -21.99
C ASN A 566 -9.02 -4.19 -21.82
N TYR A 567 -10.00 -3.39 -22.21
CA TYR A 567 -10.02 -1.96 -21.97
C TYR A 567 -10.22 -1.71 -20.47
N TRP A 568 -9.14 -1.34 -19.77
CA TRP A 568 -9.13 -1.02 -18.34
C TRP A 568 -9.16 0.50 -18.16
N ASP A 569 -10.30 1.01 -17.72
CA ASP A 569 -10.43 2.44 -17.41
C ASP A 569 -10.38 2.67 -15.91
N GLY A 570 -9.68 3.72 -15.54
CA GLY A 570 -9.70 4.26 -14.18
C GLY A 570 -8.30 4.51 -13.65
N VAL A 571 -8.26 5.05 -12.44
CA VAL A 571 -7.02 5.33 -11.71
C VAL A 571 -7.03 4.53 -10.41
N PRO A 572 -5.87 4.02 -9.93
CA PRO A 572 -5.77 3.33 -8.64
C PRO A 572 -6.07 4.29 -7.50
N VAL A 573 -7.30 4.28 -6.99
CA VAL A 573 -7.76 5.24 -6.00
C VAL A 573 -8.52 4.57 -4.87
N ILE A 574 -8.16 4.97 -3.65
CA ILE A 574 -8.80 4.62 -2.38
C ILE A 574 -9.07 5.89 -1.59
N GLY A 575 -10.02 5.85 -0.64
CA GLY A 575 -10.35 7.03 0.15
C GLY A 575 -11.77 7.03 0.72
N PHE A 576 -12.11 8.13 1.35
CA PHE A 576 -13.39 8.35 2.04
C PHE A 576 -13.76 9.84 1.98
N ALA A 577 -15.03 10.14 2.21
CA ALA A 577 -15.50 11.47 2.56
C ALA A 577 -15.59 11.60 4.08
N ALA A 578 -14.99 12.62 4.66
CA ALA A 578 -15.12 12.96 6.07
C ALA A 578 -15.95 14.22 6.22
N MET A 579 -16.92 14.19 7.12
CA MET A 579 -17.83 15.30 7.38
C MET A 579 -17.88 15.60 8.87
N SER A 580 -17.85 16.89 9.23
CA SER A 580 -18.03 17.34 10.61
C SER A 580 -19.16 18.36 10.71
N ALA A 581 -19.73 18.47 11.91
CA ALA A 581 -20.65 19.53 12.28
C ALA A 581 -20.62 19.80 13.78
N ASP A 582 -20.90 21.03 14.17
CA ASP A 582 -21.09 21.43 15.56
C ASP A 582 -22.48 21.03 16.07
N VAL A 583 -22.51 20.22 17.11
CA VAL A 583 -23.73 19.82 17.83
C VAL A 583 -23.66 20.35 19.26
N GLY A 584 -24.08 21.61 19.42
CA GLY A 584 -23.98 22.32 20.69
C GLY A 584 -22.53 22.71 21.01
N PRO A 585 -21.97 22.36 22.17
CA PRO A 585 -20.58 22.68 22.52
C PRO A 585 -19.55 21.65 22.00
N ALA A 586 -20.00 20.61 21.28
CA ALA A 586 -19.15 19.53 20.79
C ALA A 586 -19.23 19.43 19.26
N GLN A 587 -18.17 18.88 18.66
CA GLN A 587 -18.14 18.57 17.23
C GLN A 587 -18.39 17.07 17.04
N LEU A 588 -19.26 16.72 16.09
CA LEU A 588 -19.41 15.34 15.61
C LEU A 588 -18.65 15.19 14.30
N GLY A 589 -18.04 14.03 14.11
CA GLY A 589 -17.37 13.62 12.89
C GLY A 589 -17.90 12.29 12.40
N GLU A 590 -18.01 12.14 11.09
CA GLU A 590 -18.35 10.89 10.41
C GLU A 590 -17.50 10.73 9.15
N THR A 591 -17.21 9.49 8.82
CA THR A 591 -16.53 9.07 7.60
C THR A 591 -17.44 8.14 6.82
N ILE A 592 -17.50 8.35 5.50
CA ILE A 592 -18.27 7.53 4.59
C ILE A 592 -17.32 7.05 3.50
N GLU A 593 -17.22 5.73 3.34
CA GLU A 593 -16.45 5.14 2.24
C GLU A 593 -16.99 5.61 0.89
N LEU A 594 -16.06 5.89 -0.03
CA LEU A 594 -16.44 6.31 -1.37
C LEU A 594 -17.02 5.15 -2.18
N ILE A 595 -18.14 5.39 -2.84
CA ILE A 595 -18.71 4.45 -3.82
C ILE A 595 -17.81 4.46 -5.05
N ARG A 596 -17.13 3.35 -5.31
CA ARG A 596 -16.25 3.17 -6.45
C ARG A 596 -17.02 2.69 -7.68
N SER A 597 -16.98 3.48 -8.76
CA SER A 597 -17.43 3.05 -10.07
C SER A 597 -16.26 2.49 -10.85
N VAL A 598 -16.32 1.19 -11.15
CA VAL A 598 -15.22 0.42 -11.73
C VAL A 598 -15.62 -0.19 -13.07
N ASN A 599 -14.66 -0.36 -13.97
CA ASN A 599 -14.89 -0.89 -15.32
C ASN A 599 -14.97 -2.42 -15.28
N ARG A 600 -16.08 -2.98 -14.76
CA ARG A 600 -16.34 -4.45 -14.68
C ARG A 600 -17.01 -5.05 -15.93
N ASN A 601 -17.60 -4.23 -16.79
CA ASN A 601 -18.38 -4.70 -17.95
C ASN A 601 -17.60 -4.77 -19.25
#